data_AF-A0A085ZHH0-F1
#
_entry.id   AF-A0A085ZHH0-F1
#
_cell.length_a   1.000
_cell.length_b   1.000
_cell.length_c   1.000
_cell.angle_alpha   90.00
_cell.angle_beta   90.00
_cell.angle_gamma   90.00
#
_symmetry.space_group_name_H-M   'P 1'
#
loop_
_entity.id
_entity.type
_entity.pdbx_description
1 polymer ?
#
loop_
_entity_poly.entity_id
_entity_poly.type
_entity_poly.pdbx_seq_one_letter_code
_entity_poly.pdbx_strand_id
1 'polypeptide(L)'
;MNKKVFISYAWGNSEYQDWVVELATRLMNDTVDVVLDRWSLKDGHDIHSFMEEMVKAEDVFRVLIISDKKYTEKANSREGGVGTETQIITPNIYSKEKQDKFIPLVKERDEDGTAYLPIYLKSRKYIDFSRDEDFENSYEELLRNILEVPALPKPKLGTTAPAYITDPSVNLSETHNKVKTIDTQITKNGKVSYKELANFIEIFQDKLWDFELVNSPRDVIGYGEVLYGNLKKFKPLKDDFVKFINLISSHEVDNVDELLIEFFETAPLYQSPREEVRSWNPIQFEIFKVIFHELFLYTIAITLKNKNYKLTADLLHTKYYQKDKFERKPKASDFTFIWSYHENLERYFSQLSKKITGFGEYVTANLSEGLKKSDIILADTLCYFISYLDGTSHYDQWFPFTYVYGESHSISFFDKMTSQKHFDHVKQVFNIASASELKTKINTYMSQSPDQIRYSGNGFSKIPFIYELVDPKTIAMHR
;
A
#
# COMPACT_ATOMS: atom_id res chain seq x y z
N MET A 1 -9.29 -26.67 -25.69
CA MET A 1 -10.24 -27.80 -25.59
C MET A 1 -11.32 -27.37 -24.63
N ASN A 2 -12.56 -27.27 -25.08
CA ASN A 2 -13.67 -26.88 -24.21
C ASN A 2 -13.90 -28.00 -23.19
N LYS A 3 -14.15 -27.65 -21.93
CA LYS A 3 -14.38 -28.62 -20.86
C LYS A 3 -15.81 -29.10 -20.96
N LYS A 4 -16.01 -30.39 -21.26
CA LYS A 4 -17.34 -30.98 -21.42
C LYS A 4 -17.91 -31.44 -20.07
N VAL A 5 -19.15 -31.09 -19.79
CA VAL A 5 -19.78 -31.33 -18.49
C VAL A 5 -21.17 -31.92 -18.70
N PHE A 6 -21.51 -32.97 -17.95
CA PHE A 6 -22.84 -33.56 -17.95
C PHE A 6 -23.62 -33.13 -16.70
N ILE A 7 -24.89 -32.74 -16.84
CA ILE A 7 -25.75 -32.35 -15.72
C ILE A 7 -26.76 -33.45 -15.44
N SER A 8 -26.70 -34.02 -14.23
CA SER A 8 -27.65 -34.99 -13.69
C SER A 8 -28.54 -34.34 -12.65
N TYR A 9 -29.85 -34.37 -12.87
CA TYR A 9 -30.86 -33.76 -12.00
C TYR A 9 -32.14 -34.59 -12.00
N ALA A 10 -33.01 -34.37 -11.00
CA ALA A 10 -34.29 -35.09 -10.92
C ALA A 10 -35.36 -34.33 -11.69
N TRP A 11 -36.14 -35.01 -12.53
CA TRP A 11 -37.28 -34.37 -13.19
C TRP A 11 -38.34 -33.99 -12.16
N GLY A 12 -38.59 -32.70 -11.99
CA GLY A 12 -39.44 -32.11 -10.94
C GLY A 12 -40.44 -31.10 -11.50
N ASN A 13 -40.70 -30.06 -10.72
CA ASN A 13 -41.52 -28.90 -11.11
C ASN A 13 -40.88 -28.14 -12.30
N SER A 14 -41.68 -27.44 -13.10
CA SER A 14 -41.22 -26.61 -14.23
C SER A 14 -40.17 -25.60 -13.77
N GLU A 15 -40.38 -24.92 -12.65
CA GLU A 15 -39.48 -23.91 -12.12
C GLU A 15 -38.06 -24.46 -11.83
N TYR A 16 -37.97 -25.66 -11.24
CA TYR A 16 -36.70 -26.32 -11.01
C TYR A 16 -36.01 -26.70 -12.33
N GLN A 17 -36.78 -27.17 -13.31
CA GLN A 17 -36.23 -27.52 -14.63
C GLN A 17 -35.73 -26.28 -15.39
N ASP A 18 -36.45 -25.18 -15.31
CA ASP A 18 -36.06 -23.91 -15.93
C ASP A 18 -34.76 -23.39 -15.31
N TRP A 19 -34.62 -23.47 -13.97
CA TRP A 19 -33.36 -23.16 -13.28
C TRP A 19 -32.17 -24.00 -13.76
N VAL A 20 -32.35 -25.31 -13.97
CA VAL A 20 -31.29 -26.18 -14.51
C VAL A 20 -30.89 -25.75 -15.93
N VAL A 21 -31.86 -25.41 -16.77
CA VAL A 21 -31.61 -24.95 -18.14
C VAL A 21 -30.89 -23.60 -18.14
N GLU A 22 -31.24 -22.69 -17.24
CA GLU A 22 -30.55 -21.41 -17.09
C GLU A 22 -29.10 -21.59 -16.67
N LEU A 23 -28.83 -22.44 -15.66
CA LEU A 23 -27.47 -22.78 -15.24
C LEU A 23 -26.66 -23.39 -16.40
N ALA A 24 -27.24 -24.34 -17.13
CA ALA A 24 -26.62 -24.96 -18.29
C ALA A 24 -26.30 -23.94 -19.39
N THR A 25 -27.25 -23.04 -19.68
CA THR A 25 -27.09 -21.98 -20.70
C THR A 25 -25.99 -21.00 -20.31
N ARG A 26 -25.91 -20.64 -19.03
CA ARG A 26 -24.86 -19.75 -18.53
C ARG A 26 -23.48 -20.39 -18.65
N LEU A 27 -23.35 -21.67 -18.27
CA LEU A 27 -22.11 -22.44 -18.45
C LEU A 27 -21.68 -22.53 -19.94
N MET A 28 -22.62 -22.74 -20.85
CA MET A 28 -22.38 -22.71 -22.30
C MET A 28 -21.81 -21.37 -22.78
N ASN A 29 -22.38 -20.27 -22.30
CA ASN A 29 -21.89 -18.92 -22.61
C ASN A 29 -20.47 -18.68 -22.07
N ASP A 30 -20.14 -19.32 -20.93
CA ASP A 30 -18.82 -19.24 -20.28
C ASP A 30 -17.85 -20.34 -20.74
N THR A 31 -18.01 -20.83 -21.98
CA THR A 31 -17.10 -21.76 -22.69
C THR A 31 -17.05 -23.21 -22.17
N VAL A 32 -17.99 -23.60 -21.30
CA VAL A 32 -18.17 -24.98 -20.85
C VAL A 32 -19.13 -25.71 -21.80
N ASP A 33 -18.72 -26.85 -22.35
CA ASP A 33 -19.56 -27.64 -23.25
C ASP A 33 -20.53 -28.52 -22.43
N VAL A 34 -21.78 -28.09 -22.29
CA VAL A 34 -22.76 -28.74 -21.42
C VAL A 34 -23.61 -29.75 -22.18
N VAL A 35 -23.58 -30.99 -21.72
CA VAL A 35 -24.53 -32.04 -22.10
C VAL A 35 -25.70 -32.03 -21.13
N LEU A 36 -26.86 -31.63 -21.66
CA LEU A 36 -28.14 -31.67 -20.97
C LEU A 36 -29.08 -32.65 -21.67
N ASP A 37 -29.79 -33.45 -20.89
CA ASP A 37 -30.76 -34.44 -21.39
C ASP A 37 -31.84 -33.80 -22.28
N ARG A 38 -32.37 -32.63 -21.92
CA ARG A 38 -33.35 -31.85 -22.71
C ARG A 38 -32.84 -31.37 -24.06
N TRP A 39 -31.52 -31.23 -24.22
CA TRP A 39 -30.91 -30.84 -25.50
C TRP A 39 -30.49 -32.05 -26.33
N SER A 40 -30.22 -33.20 -25.68
CA SER A 40 -29.49 -34.32 -26.29
C SER A 40 -30.36 -35.55 -26.56
N LEU A 41 -31.47 -35.73 -25.83
CA LEU A 41 -32.37 -36.87 -25.99
C LEU A 41 -33.45 -36.60 -27.05
N LYS A 42 -33.72 -37.62 -27.88
CA LYS A 42 -34.86 -37.65 -28.83
C LYS A 42 -35.90 -38.64 -28.33
N ASP A 43 -37.14 -38.49 -28.79
CA ASP A 43 -38.25 -39.40 -28.45
C ASP A 43 -37.86 -40.86 -28.72
N GLY A 44 -37.96 -41.72 -27.69
CA GLY A 44 -37.65 -43.15 -27.76
C GLY A 44 -36.26 -43.58 -27.27
N HIS A 45 -35.38 -42.66 -26.83
CA HIS A 45 -34.09 -43.02 -26.22
C HIS A 45 -34.23 -43.62 -24.82
N ASP A 46 -33.41 -44.63 -24.50
CA ASP A 46 -33.26 -45.15 -23.12
C ASP A 46 -32.38 -44.20 -22.30
N ILE A 47 -32.99 -43.54 -21.32
CA ILE A 47 -32.33 -42.56 -20.44
C ILE A 47 -31.26 -43.23 -19.57
N HIS A 48 -31.39 -44.53 -19.25
CA HIS A 48 -30.44 -45.26 -18.43
C HIS A 48 -29.13 -45.44 -19.19
N SER A 49 -29.25 -45.93 -20.43
CA SER A 49 -28.11 -46.15 -21.31
C SER A 49 -27.40 -44.84 -21.59
N PHE A 50 -28.15 -43.76 -21.85
CA PHE A 50 -27.58 -42.43 -22.07
C PHE A 50 -26.81 -41.92 -20.84
N MET A 51 -27.38 -42.04 -19.64
CA MET A 51 -26.70 -41.60 -18.41
C MET A 51 -25.44 -42.42 -18.13
N GLU A 52 -25.51 -43.75 -18.25
CA GLU A 52 -24.33 -44.60 -18.09
C GLU A 52 -23.24 -44.27 -19.12
N GLU A 53 -23.64 -43.99 -20.35
CA GLU A 53 -22.71 -43.58 -21.41
C GLU A 53 -22.02 -42.26 -21.05
N MET A 54 -22.78 -41.21 -20.69
CA MET A 54 -22.22 -39.91 -20.34
C MET A 54 -21.30 -39.96 -19.11
N VAL A 55 -21.64 -40.78 -18.13
CA VAL A 55 -20.80 -40.93 -16.93
C VAL A 55 -19.52 -41.72 -17.22
N LYS A 56 -19.55 -42.70 -18.12
CA LYS A 56 -18.35 -43.48 -18.52
C LYS A 56 -17.51 -42.78 -19.59
N ALA A 57 -18.07 -41.83 -20.31
CA ALA A 57 -17.38 -41.17 -21.42
C ALA A 57 -16.13 -40.41 -20.91
N GLU A 58 -14.99 -40.65 -21.57
CA GLU A 58 -13.70 -40.04 -21.21
C GLU A 58 -13.63 -38.55 -21.58
N ASP A 59 -14.42 -38.12 -22.56
CA ASP A 59 -14.51 -36.73 -23.00
C ASP A 59 -15.32 -35.86 -22.03
N VAL A 60 -16.18 -36.45 -21.19
CA VAL A 60 -16.90 -35.76 -20.12
C VAL A 60 -15.95 -35.51 -18.95
N PHE A 61 -15.59 -34.24 -18.75
CA PHE A 61 -14.64 -33.80 -17.74
C PHE A 61 -15.23 -33.79 -16.32
N ARG A 62 -16.49 -33.35 -16.16
CA ARG A 62 -17.23 -33.34 -14.88
C ARG A 62 -18.68 -33.74 -15.06
N VAL A 63 -19.25 -34.29 -13.99
CA VAL A 63 -20.67 -34.61 -13.85
C VAL A 63 -21.24 -33.78 -12.70
N LEU A 64 -22.09 -32.81 -13.01
CA LEU A 64 -22.77 -31.98 -12.02
C LEU A 64 -23.99 -32.74 -11.52
N ILE A 65 -24.09 -32.94 -10.21
CA ILE A 65 -25.22 -33.61 -9.58
C ILE A 65 -26.04 -32.56 -8.87
N ILE A 66 -27.17 -32.16 -9.46
CA ILE A 66 -28.06 -31.18 -8.84
C ILE A 66 -28.94 -31.93 -7.85
N SER A 67 -28.64 -31.73 -6.58
CA SER A 67 -29.22 -32.46 -5.46
C SER A 67 -30.26 -31.60 -4.75
N ASP A 68 -31.50 -32.07 -4.81
CA ASP A 68 -32.66 -31.59 -4.06
C ASP A 68 -33.25 -32.75 -3.23
N LYS A 69 -34.37 -32.50 -2.54
CA LYS A 69 -35.06 -33.55 -1.77
C LYS A 69 -35.41 -34.75 -2.66
N LYS A 70 -35.98 -34.49 -3.84
CA LYS A 70 -36.46 -35.53 -4.77
C LYS A 70 -35.32 -36.40 -5.31
N TYR A 71 -34.21 -35.80 -5.70
CA TYR A 71 -33.02 -36.49 -6.17
C TYR A 71 -32.45 -37.39 -5.08
N THR A 72 -32.39 -36.87 -3.86
CA THR A 72 -31.87 -37.59 -2.68
C THR A 72 -32.72 -38.81 -2.35
N GLU A 73 -34.05 -38.64 -2.25
CA GLU A 73 -34.99 -39.73 -1.96
C GLU A 73 -34.91 -40.83 -3.01
N LYS A 74 -34.94 -40.46 -4.30
CA LYS A 74 -34.84 -41.42 -5.39
C LYS A 74 -33.48 -42.14 -5.41
N ALA A 75 -32.38 -41.43 -5.19
CA ALA A 75 -31.05 -42.03 -5.16
C ALA A 75 -30.89 -43.03 -4.00
N ASN A 76 -31.42 -42.72 -2.82
CA ASN A 76 -31.33 -43.57 -1.64
C ASN A 76 -32.29 -44.76 -1.69
N SER A 77 -33.49 -44.60 -2.26
CA SER A 77 -34.48 -45.69 -2.40
C SER A 77 -33.98 -46.87 -3.27
N ARG A 78 -33.00 -46.63 -4.14
CA ARG A 78 -32.41 -47.65 -5.02
C ARG A 78 -31.38 -48.57 -4.35
N GLU A 79 -30.99 -48.31 -3.09
CA GLU A 79 -30.14 -49.21 -2.32
C GLU A 79 -30.83 -50.57 -2.04
N GLY A 80 -32.17 -50.63 -2.14
CA GLY A 80 -33.00 -51.83 -1.92
C GLY A 80 -33.38 -52.67 -3.16
N GLY A 81 -32.93 -52.31 -4.37
CA GLY A 81 -33.00 -53.19 -5.55
C GLY A 81 -34.35 -53.33 -6.28
N VAL A 82 -35.38 -52.51 -6.00
CA VAL A 82 -36.65 -52.54 -6.74
C VAL A 82 -37.11 -51.13 -7.13
N GLY A 83 -36.86 -50.72 -8.37
CA GLY A 83 -37.38 -49.46 -8.93
C GLY A 83 -36.95 -49.23 -10.38
N THR A 84 -37.92 -49.00 -11.26
CA THR A 84 -37.79 -48.88 -12.72
C THR A 84 -37.63 -47.44 -13.22
N GLU A 85 -37.35 -46.48 -12.34
CA GLU A 85 -37.13 -45.09 -12.78
C GLU A 85 -35.67 -44.88 -13.20
N THR A 86 -35.47 -44.14 -14.28
CA THR A 86 -34.31 -44.30 -15.17
C THR A 86 -33.32 -43.11 -15.11
N GLN A 87 -33.53 -42.15 -14.22
CA GLN A 87 -33.07 -40.77 -14.45
C GLN A 87 -32.11 -40.17 -13.39
N ILE A 88 -31.44 -40.98 -12.56
CA ILE A 88 -30.57 -40.51 -11.45
C ILE A 88 -29.34 -41.41 -11.30
N ILE A 89 -28.19 -40.82 -10.95
CA ILE A 89 -26.94 -41.54 -10.73
C ILE A 89 -27.05 -42.43 -9.49
N THR A 90 -26.75 -43.72 -9.69
CA THR A 90 -26.82 -44.73 -8.64
C THR A 90 -25.47 -44.89 -7.91
N PRO A 91 -25.48 -45.39 -6.66
CA PRO A 91 -24.24 -45.72 -5.94
C PRO A 91 -23.30 -46.67 -6.72
N ASN A 92 -23.87 -47.59 -7.51
CA ASN A 92 -23.13 -48.54 -8.33
C ASN A 92 -22.40 -47.89 -9.53
N ILE A 93 -22.98 -46.84 -10.11
CA ILE A 93 -22.33 -46.08 -11.19
C ILE A 93 -21.25 -45.18 -10.57
N TYR A 94 -21.58 -44.50 -9.46
CA TYR A 94 -20.66 -43.62 -8.75
C TYR A 94 -19.39 -44.35 -8.25
N SER A 95 -19.54 -45.58 -7.72
CA SER A 95 -18.40 -46.33 -7.17
C SER A 95 -17.42 -46.88 -8.22
N LYS A 96 -17.84 -46.97 -9.48
CA LYS A 96 -17.02 -47.49 -10.60
C LYS A 96 -16.20 -46.41 -11.31
N GLU A 97 -16.46 -45.14 -11.03
CA GLU A 97 -15.81 -44.00 -11.68
C GLU A 97 -14.96 -43.18 -10.71
N LYS A 98 -14.12 -42.29 -11.25
CA LYS A 98 -13.30 -41.40 -10.43
C LYS A 98 -14.18 -40.39 -9.67
N GLN A 99 -13.97 -40.31 -8.37
CA GLN A 99 -14.84 -39.52 -7.47
C GLN A 99 -14.73 -38.01 -7.71
N ASP A 100 -13.58 -37.52 -8.17
CA ASP A 100 -13.34 -36.11 -8.54
C ASP A 100 -14.07 -35.69 -9.82
N LYS A 101 -14.61 -36.65 -10.57
CA LYS A 101 -15.48 -36.40 -11.72
C LYS A 101 -16.84 -35.81 -11.30
N PHE A 102 -17.33 -36.15 -10.10
CA PHE A 102 -18.67 -35.75 -9.65
C PHE A 102 -18.62 -34.50 -8.78
N ILE A 103 -19.40 -33.48 -9.14
CA ILE A 103 -19.54 -32.23 -8.38
C ILE A 103 -20.98 -32.13 -7.89
N PRO A 104 -21.24 -32.34 -6.58
CA PRO A 104 -22.57 -32.14 -6.02
C PRO A 104 -22.91 -30.66 -5.92
N LEU A 105 -24.07 -30.27 -6.44
CA LEU A 105 -24.66 -28.94 -6.35
C LEU A 105 -25.93 -29.03 -5.50
N VAL A 106 -25.97 -28.39 -4.34
CA VAL A 106 -27.13 -28.46 -3.43
C VAL A 106 -28.11 -27.37 -3.80
N LYS A 107 -29.34 -27.71 -4.19
CA LYS A 107 -30.40 -26.71 -4.47
C LYS A 107 -31.38 -26.54 -3.32
N GLU A 108 -31.45 -27.50 -2.40
CA GLU A 108 -32.44 -27.52 -1.31
C GLU A 108 -31.81 -28.04 -0.02
N ARG A 109 -32.26 -27.51 1.12
CA ARG A 109 -31.89 -27.94 2.48
C ARG A 109 -33.15 -28.29 3.28
N ASP A 110 -33.02 -29.13 4.30
CA ASP A 110 -34.11 -29.44 5.23
C ASP A 110 -34.33 -28.34 6.28
N GLU A 111 -35.34 -28.52 7.13
CA GLU A 111 -35.74 -27.58 8.19
C GLU A 111 -34.63 -27.34 9.24
N ASP A 112 -33.72 -28.31 9.40
CA ASP A 112 -32.57 -28.22 10.31
C ASP A 112 -31.33 -27.59 9.64
N GLY A 113 -31.46 -27.16 8.37
CA GLY A 113 -30.39 -26.56 7.58
C GLY A 113 -29.42 -27.59 6.97
N THR A 114 -29.73 -28.88 7.00
CA THR A 114 -28.91 -29.94 6.41
C THR A 114 -29.16 -30.05 4.91
N ALA A 115 -28.10 -30.18 4.12
CA ALA A 115 -28.19 -30.31 2.67
C ALA A 115 -28.81 -31.66 2.27
N TYR A 116 -29.78 -31.63 1.34
CA TYR A 116 -30.27 -32.83 0.69
C TYR A 116 -29.19 -33.41 -0.23
N LEU A 117 -28.53 -34.46 0.22
CA LEU A 117 -27.51 -35.20 -0.52
C LEU A 117 -27.75 -36.72 -0.42
N PRO A 118 -27.63 -37.47 -1.53
CA PRO A 118 -27.57 -38.92 -1.50
C PRO A 118 -26.51 -39.44 -0.53
N ILE A 119 -26.75 -40.61 0.08
CA ILE A 119 -25.85 -41.20 1.09
C ILE A 119 -24.40 -41.28 0.60
N TYR A 120 -24.20 -41.63 -0.67
CA TYR A 120 -22.88 -41.76 -1.28
C TYR A 120 -22.13 -40.43 -1.51
N LEU A 121 -22.82 -39.29 -1.40
CA LEU A 121 -22.25 -37.93 -1.56
C LEU A 121 -22.10 -37.18 -0.23
N LYS A 122 -22.65 -37.67 0.89
CA LYS A 122 -22.64 -36.96 2.18
C LYS A 122 -21.26 -36.58 2.69
N SER A 123 -20.22 -37.34 2.35
CA SER A 123 -18.83 -37.07 2.75
C SER A 123 -18.05 -36.20 1.76
N ARG A 124 -18.69 -35.72 0.68
CA ARG A 124 -18.04 -34.97 -0.39
C ARG A 124 -18.25 -33.47 -0.23
N LYS A 125 -17.26 -32.71 -0.68
CA LYS A 125 -17.40 -31.26 -0.84
C LYS A 125 -18.44 -31.01 -1.93
N TYR A 126 -19.40 -30.14 -1.65
CA TYR A 126 -20.46 -29.71 -2.56
C TYR A 126 -20.41 -28.19 -2.73
N ILE A 127 -21.08 -27.68 -3.75
CA ILE A 127 -21.30 -26.25 -3.98
C ILE A 127 -22.77 -25.96 -3.66
N ASP A 128 -23.03 -24.89 -2.92
CA ASP A 128 -24.36 -24.60 -2.37
C ASP A 128 -25.11 -23.56 -3.21
N PHE A 129 -26.19 -23.98 -3.88
CA PHE A 129 -27.10 -23.14 -4.66
C PHE A 129 -28.49 -23.02 -3.99
N SER A 130 -28.61 -23.37 -2.70
CA SER A 130 -29.88 -23.32 -1.97
C SER A 130 -30.36 -21.92 -1.63
N ARG A 131 -29.45 -20.94 -1.57
CA ARG A 131 -29.75 -19.53 -1.29
C ARG A 131 -29.46 -18.67 -2.53
N ASP A 132 -30.46 -17.93 -2.99
CA ASP A 132 -30.31 -17.09 -4.18
C ASP A 132 -29.31 -15.94 -3.98
N GLU A 133 -29.14 -15.47 -2.73
CA GLU A 133 -28.15 -14.44 -2.36
C GLU A 133 -26.70 -14.86 -2.64
N ASP A 134 -26.40 -16.17 -2.59
CA ASP A 134 -25.06 -16.71 -2.83
C ASP A 134 -24.85 -17.20 -4.27
N PHE A 135 -25.87 -17.11 -5.13
CA PHE A 135 -25.86 -17.73 -6.46
C PHE A 135 -24.61 -17.35 -7.26
N GLU A 136 -24.24 -16.07 -7.28
CA GLU A 136 -23.08 -15.58 -8.03
C GLU A 136 -21.75 -16.14 -7.48
N ASN A 137 -21.59 -16.20 -6.15
CA ASN A 137 -20.39 -16.75 -5.52
C ASN A 137 -20.26 -18.27 -5.80
N SER A 138 -21.37 -19.00 -5.68
CA SER A 138 -21.44 -20.43 -5.96
C SER A 138 -21.23 -20.75 -7.44
N TYR A 139 -21.74 -19.90 -8.33
CA TYR A 139 -21.50 -19.99 -9.77
C TYR A 139 -20.02 -19.77 -10.10
N GLU A 140 -19.37 -18.75 -9.51
CA GLU A 140 -17.94 -18.52 -9.68
C GLU A 140 -17.11 -19.72 -9.17
N GLU A 141 -17.46 -20.29 -8.00
CA GLU A 141 -16.79 -21.48 -7.46
C GLU A 141 -16.91 -22.68 -8.43
N LEU A 142 -18.11 -22.91 -8.98
CA LEU A 142 -18.37 -23.96 -9.95
C LEU A 142 -17.56 -23.76 -11.24
N LEU A 143 -17.58 -22.55 -11.80
CA LEU A 143 -16.88 -22.23 -13.04
C LEU A 143 -15.35 -22.38 -12.87
N ARG A 144 -14.80 -21.90 -11.75
CA ARG A 144 -13.39 -22.11 -11.39
C ARG A 144 -13.02 -23.58 -11.29
N ASN A 145 -13.89 -24.42 -10.73
CA ASN A 145 -13.68 -25.86 -10.65
C ASN A 145 -13.61 -26.50 -12.05
N ILE A 146 -14.57 -26.19 -12.92
CA ILE A 146 -14.65 -26.74 -14.28
C ILE A 146 -13.46 -26.29 -15.14
N LEU A 147 -13.07 -25.01 -15.03
CA LEU A 147 -11.97 -24.44 -15.80
C LEU A 147 -10.58 -24.69 -15.17
N GLU A 148 -10.50 -25.39 -14.04
CA GLU A 148 -9.27 -25.69 -13.30
C GLU A 148 -8.48 -24.43 -12.89
N VAL A 149 -9.20 -23.34 -12.60
CA VAL A 149 -8.62 -22.08 -12.13
C VAL A 149 -8.68 -22.06 -10.59
N PRO A 150 -7.53 -22.02 -9.89
CA PRO A 150 -7.55 -22.01 -8.42
C PRO A 150 -8.21 -20.71 -7.90
N ALA A 151 -9.01 -20.82 -6.85
CA ALA A 151 -9.57 -19.66 -6.15
C ALA A 151 -8.47 -18.74 -5.60
N LEU A 152 -7.37 -19.33 -5.12
CA LEU A 152 -6.19 -18.64 -4.61
C LEU A 152 -4.98 -19.04 -5.45
N PRO A 153 -4.48 -18.17 -6.36
CA PRO A 153 -3.29 -18.48 -7.14
C PRO A 153 -2.07 -18.55 -6.22
N LYS A 154 -1.21 -19.55 -6.43
CA LYS A 154 0.07 -19.64 -5.73
C LYS A 154 0.90 -18.39 -6.05
N PRO A 155 1.34 -17.60 -5.05
CA PRO A 155 2.11 -16.39 -5.32
C PRO A 155 3.44 -16.74 -5.99
N LYS A 156 3.98 -15.82 -6.79
CA LYS A 156 5.31 -15.97 -7.39
C LYS A 156 6.34 -16.05 -6.26
N LEU A 157 7.29 -16.98 -6.41
CA LEU A 157 8.42 -17.05 -5.51
C LEU A 157 9.29 -15.78 -5.70
N GLY A 158 9.63 -15.12 -4.58
CA GLY A 158 10.52 -13.96 -4.62
C GLY A 158 11.88 -14.32 -5.19
N THR A 159 12.45 -13.44 -6.03
CA THR A 159 13.74 -13.67 -6.71
C THR A 159 14.94 -13.21 -5.90
N THR A 160 14.72 -12.41 -4.86
CA THR A 160 15.78 -11.82 -4.03
C THR A 160 15.49 -12.08 -2.56
N ALA A 161 16.51 -12.51 -1.83
CA ALA A 161 16.43 -12.61 -0.38
C ALA A 161 16.23 -11.21 0.23
N PRO A 162 15.44 -11.06 1.30
CA PRO A 162 15.20 -9.75 1.89
C PRO A 162 16.47 -9.14 2.48
N ALA A 163 16.76 -7.88 2.12
CA ALA A 163 18.01 -7.20 2.48
C ALA A 163 18.27 -7.14 4.00
N TYR A 164 17.21 -7.01 4.82
CA TYR A 164 17.30 -6.97 6.29
C TYR A 164 17.77 -8.29 6.93
N ILE A 165 17.85 -9.39 6.17
CA ILE A 165 18.38 -10.70 6.63
C ILE A 165 19.79 -10.93 6.11
N THR A 166 20.10 -10.45 4.91
CA THR A 166 21.34 -10.78 4.20
C THR A 166 22.50 -9.83 4.47
N ASP A 167 22.25 -8.65 5.03
CA ASP A 167 23.32 -7.74 5.45
C ASP A 167 23.75 -8.06 6.89
N PRO A 168 24.93 -8.66 7.11
CA PRO A 168 25.39 -9.03 8.45
C PRO A 168 25.85 -7.82 9.29
N SER A 169 25.92 -6.62 8.71
CA SER A 169 26.49 -5.45 9.41
C SER A 169 25.50 -4.70 10.30
N VAL A 170 24.18 -4.79 10.05
CA VAL A 170 23.13 -4.12 10.86
C VAL A 170 21.89 -5.02 10.97
N ASN A 171 21.48 -5.36 12.19
CA ASN A 171 20.27 -6.15 12.43
C ASN A 171 19.02 -5.24 12.46
N LEU A 172 18.30 -5.21 11.33
CA LEU A 172 17.07 -4.42 11.12
C LEU A 172 15.79 -5.27 11.20
N SER A 173 15.88 -6.51 11.70
CA SER A 173 14.72 -7.41 11.76
C SER A 173 13.62 -6.88 12.68
N GLU A 174 13.99 -6.19 13.77
CA GLU A 174 13.04 -5.66 14.75
C GLU A 174 12.14 -4.57 14.17
N THR A 175 12.72 -3.55 13.49
CA THR A 175 11.94 -2.48 12.85
C THR A 175 11.01 -3.05 11.79
N HIS A 176 11.52 -3.92 10.92
CA HIS A 176 10.73 -4.51 9.84
C HIS A 176 9.58 -5.37 10.36
N ASN A 177 9.83 -6.20 11.39
CA ASN A 177 8.79 -7.03 12.02
C ASN A 177 7.75 -6.16 12.72
N LYS A 178 8.16 -5.06 13.36
CA LYS A 178 7.24 -4.14 14.04
C LYS A 178 6.34 -3.41 13.05
N VAL A 179 6.89 -2.88 11.95
CA VAL A 179 6.08 -2.25 10.88
C VAL A 179 5.08 -3.24 10.30
N LYS A 180 5.47 -4.49 10.03
CA LYS A 180 4.55 -5.53 9.57
C LYS A 180 3.44 -5.85 10.57
N THR A 181 3.77 -5.82 11.85
CA THR A 181 2.78 -6.03 12.92
C THR A 181 1.76 -4.91 12.94
N ILE A 182 2.23 -3.65 12.83
CA ILE A 182 1.37 -2.46 12.74
C ILE A 182 0.47 -2.53 11.50
N ASP A 183 1.04 -2.84 10.32
CA ASP A 183 0.30 -3.03 9.08
C ASP A 183 -0.80 -4.09 9.23
N THR A 184 -0.46 -5.23 9.83
CA THR A 184 -1.42 -6.31 10.07
C THR A 184 -2.54 -5.87 11.02
N GLN A 185 -2.23 -5.12 12.08
CA GLN A 185 -3.22 -4.62 13.04
C GLN A 185 -4.16 -3.61 12.38
N ILE A 186 -3.63 -2.65 11.63
CA ILE A 186 -4.42 -1.66 10.90
C ILE A 186 -5.32 -2.35 9.87
N THR A 187 -4.75 -3.21 9.03
CA THR A 187 -5.48 -3.86 7.93
C THR A 187 -6.55 -4.84 8.42
N LYS A 188 -6.31 -5.56 9.53
CA LYS A 188 -7.29 -6.53 10.06
C LYS A 188 -8.29 -5.94 11.05
N ASN A 189 -7.83 -5.05 11.93
CA ASN A 189 -8.64 -4.58 13.06
C ASN A 189 -9.13 -3.14 12.86
N GLY A 190 -8.68 -2.44 11.81
CA GLY A 190 -8.99 -1.04 11.54
C GLY A 190 -8.36 -0.05 12.52
N LYS A 191 -7.55 -0.52 13.48
CA LYS A 191 -6.95 0.32 14.53
C LYS A 191 -5.63 -0.23 15.02
N VAL A 192 -4.79 0.66 15.54
CA VAL A 192 -3.51 0.37 16.19
C VAL A 192 -3.40 1.24 17.44
N SER A 193 -2.82 0.71 18.52
CA SER A 193 -2.66 1.49 19.75
C SER A 193 -1.45 2.44 19.67
N TYR A 194 -1.55 3.61 20.29
CA TYR A 194 -0.43 4.57 20.40
C TYR A 194 0.86 3.92 20.92
N LYS A 195 0.75 3.02 21.91
CA LYS A 195 1.88 2.27 22.47
C LYS A 195 2.64 1.46 21.41
N GLU A 196 1.93 0.86 20.45
CA GLU A 196 2.57 0.10 19.37
C GLU A 196 3.32 1.02 18.41
N LEU A 197 2.79 2.21 18.14
CA LEU A 197 3.43 3.23 17.31
C LEU A 197 4.66 3.81 18.00
N ALA A 198 4.54 4.20 19.27
CA ALA A 198 5.64 4.69 20.10
C ALA A 198 6.77 3.66 20.19
N ASN A 199 6.43 2.37 20.37
CA ASN A 199 7.43 1.31 20.39
C ASN A 199 8.18 1.16 19.06
N PHE A 200 7.53 1.37 17.91
CA PHE A 200 8.25 1.43 16.64
C PHE A 200 9.25 2.59 16.61
N ILE A 201 8.83 3.79 17.03
CA ILE A 201 9.71 4.97 17.10
C ILE A 201 10.89 4.73 18.04
N GLU A 202 10.67 4.13 19.21
CA GLU A 202 11.73 3.79 20.17
C GLU A 202 12.78 2.85 19.55
N ILE A 203 12.34 1.76 18.91
CA ILE A 203 13.24 0.81 18.23
C ILE A 203 13.97 1.51 17.09
N PHE A 204 13.25 2.31 16.29
CA PHE A 204 13.83 3.06 15.17
C PHE A 204 14.93 4.02 15.65
N GLN A 205 14.68 4.77 16.72
CA GLN A 205 15.64 5.69 17.33
C GLN A 205 16.87 4.96 17.87
N ASP A 206 16.70 3.79 18.49
CA ASP A 206 17.84 2.98 18.94
C ASP A 206 18.73 2.56 17.75
N LYS A 207 18.11 2.09 16.66
CA LYS A 207 18.81 1.66 15.43
C LYS A 207 19.47 2.80 14.64
N LEU A 208 19.06 4.06 14.83
CA LEU A 208 19.78 5.18 14.21
C LEU A 208 21.25 5.21 14.64
N TRP A 209 21.56 4.89 15.90
CA TRP A 209 22.93 4.93 16.41
C TRP A 209 23.88 3.93 15.73
N ASP A 210 23.37 2.88 15.08
CA ASP A 210 24.16 1.93 14.28
C ASP A 210 24.84 2.60 13.07
N PHE A 211 24.42 3.83 12.70
CA PHE A 211 24.96 4.61 11.58
C PHE A 211 25.92 5.72 12.00
N GLU A 212 26.28 5.83 13.29
CA GLU A 212 27.25 6.82 13.77
C GLU A 212 28.59 6.71 13.02
N LEU A 213 29.17 7.85 12.63
CA LEU A 213 30.44 7.85 11.92
C LEU A 213 31.62 7.73 12.88
N VAL A 214 32.23 6.54 12.93
CA VAL A 214 33.41 6.25 13.75
C VAL A 214 34.67 6.20 12.89
N ASN A 215 35.78 6.76 13.38
CA ASN A 215 37.12 6.72 12.76
C ASN A 215 37.18 7.26 11.31
N SER A 216 36.42 8.30 10.99
CA SER A 216 36.37 8.85 9.63
C SER A 216 37.68 9.55 9.24
N PRO A 217 38.07 9.49 7.94
CA PRO A 217 39.21 10.26 7.42
C PRO A 217 39.05 11.77 7.65
N ARG A 218 40.18 12.48 7.62
CA ARG A 218 40.20 13.95 7.80
C ARG A 218 40.13 14.71 6.49
N ASP A 219 40.42 14.07 5.37
CA ASP A 219 40.29 14.68 4.06
C ASP A 219 38.85 14.62 3.56
N VAL A 220 38.47 15.59 2.72
CA VAL A 220 37.09 15.76 2.25
C VAL A 220 36.58 14.55 1.48
N ILE A 221 37.41 13.95 0.64
CA ILE A 221 37.01 12.83 -0.22
C ILE A 221 36.79 11.58 0.62
N GLY A 222 37.77 11.19 1.43
CA GLY A 222 37.68 10.03 2.29
C GLY A 222 36.56 10.14 3.32
N TYR A 223 36.37 11.31 3.94
CA TYR A 223 35.23 11.54 4.84
C TYR A 223 33.90 11.41 4.09
N GLY A 224 33.78 12.05 2.92
CA GLY A 224 32.58 12.01 2.09
C GLY A 224 32.21 10.61 1.61
N GLU A 225 33.20 9.78 1.25
CA GLU A 225 32.99 8.37 0.91
C GLU A 225 32.40 7.58 2.08
N VAL A 226 32.92 7.79 3.29
CA VAL A 226 32.40 7.14 4.51
C VAL A 226 30.99 7.61 4.85
N LEU A 227 30.74 8.93 4.79
CA LEU A 227 29.41 9.51 5.02
C LEU A 227 28.39 8.96 4.02
N TYR A 228 28.68 9.06 2.73
CA TYR A 228 27.79 8.61 1.66
C TYR A 228 27.59 7.08 1.68
N GLY A 229 28.63 6.32 2.00
CA GLY A 229 28.55 4.87 2.18
C GLY A 229 27.60 4.47 3.31
N ASN A 230 27.66 5.14 4.46
CA ASN A 230 26.73 4.88 5.57
C ASN A 230 25.30 5.34 5.25
N LEU A 231 25.14 6.46 4.56
CA LEU A 231 23.83 6.91 4.06
C LEU A 231 23.17 5.93 3.08
N LYS A 232 23.96 5.14 2.32
CA LYS A 232 23.43 4.03 1.52
C LYS A 232 23.01 2.85 2.38
N LYS A 233 23.80 2.50 3.41
CA LYS A 233 23.46 1.44 4.36
C LYS A 233 22.24 1.78 5.21
N PHE A 234 21.95 3.06 5.42
CA PHE A 234 20.75 3.53 6.12
C PHE A 234 19.45 3.25 5.35
N LYS A 235 19.52 3.06 4.03
CA LYS A 235 18.34 2.92 3.16
C LYS A 235 17.31 1.89 3.67
N PRO A 236 17.66 0.67 4.09
CA PRO A 236 16.65 -0.30 4.53
C PRO A 236 15.92 0.15 5.80
N LEU A 237 16.61 0.80 6.76
CA LEU A 237 15.98 1.38 7.94
C LEU A 237 15.05 2.54 7.55
N LYS A 238 15.50 3.42 6.64
CA LYS A 238 14.64 4.46 6.06
C LYS A 238 13.39 3.87 5.39
N ASP A 239 13.53 2.79 4.63
CA ASP A 239 12.42 2.17 3.91
C ASP A 239 11.38 1.59 4.89
N ASP A 240 11.78 1.12 6.08
CA ASP A 240 10.85 0.75 7.16
C ASP A 240 10.12 1.97 7.74
N PHE A 241 10.83 3.07 7.99
CA PHE A 241 10.22 4.33 8.42
C PHE A 241 9.22 4.87 7.39
N VAL A 242 9.58 4.85 6.10
CA VAL A 242 8.70 5.29 5.01
C VAL A 242 7.42 4.46 4.97
N LYS A 243 7.52 3.13 5.15
CA LYS A 243 6.33 2.27 5.26
C LYS A 243 5.49 2.63 6.48
N PHE A 244 6.13 2.84 7.63
CA PHE A 244 5.45 3.26 8.86
C PHE A 244 4.68 4.58 8.67
N ILE A 245 5.33 5.62 8.14
CA ILE A 245 4.69 6.90 7.84
C ILE A 245 3.54 6.71 6.85
N ASN A 246 3.73 5.89 5.81
CA ASN A 246 2.67 5.63 4.85
C ASN A 246 1.44 4.97 5.52
N LEU A 247 1.64 4.02 6.42
CA LEU A 247 0.55 3.37 7.15
C LEU A 247 -0.24 4.35 8.03
N ILE A 248 0.46 5.11 8.88
CA ILE A 248 -0.20 6.03 9.83
C ILE A 248 -0.80 7.27 9.18
N SER A 249 -0.33 7.64 7.98
CA SER A 249 -0.88 8.79 7.24
C SER A 249 -2.02 8.43 6.28
N SER A 250 -2.13 7.15 5.88
CA SER A 250 -3.19 6.67 4.98
C SER A 250 -4.43 6.12 5.70
N HIS A 251 -4.36 5.99 7.03
CA HIS A 251 -5.44 5.49 7.87
C HIS A 251 -5.78 6.50 8.96
N GLU A 252 -7.00 6.43 9.49
CA GLU A 252 -7.40 7.23 10.65
C GLU A 252 -6.77 6.63 11.91
N VAL A 253 -5.64 7.18 12.32
CA VAL A 253 -4.89 6.79 13.52
C VAL A 253 -4.76 8.01 14.43
N ASP A 254 -5.09 7.83 15.71
CA ASP A 254 -5.07 8.91 16.70
C ASP A 254 -3.64 9.29 17.11
N ASN A 255 -3.44 10.57 17.46
CA ASN A 255 -2.20 11.13 18.02
C ASN A 255 -0.94 10.93 17.15
N VAL A 256 -1.09 10.82 15.84
CA VAL A 256 0.04 10.68 14.90
C VAL A 256 0.88 11.95 14.83
N ASP A 257 0.24 13.12 14.87
CA ASP A 257 0.88 14.43 14.91
C ASP A 257 1.81 14.56 16.12
N GLU A 258 1.29 14.30 17.32
CA GLU A 258 2.06 14.32 18.58
C GLU A 258 3.27 13.38 18.53
N LEU A 259 3.05 12.13 18.09
CA LEU A 259 4.11 11.13 17.96
C LEU A 259 5.25 11.59 17.05
N LEU A 260 4.92 12.13 15.88
CA LEU A 260 5.92 12.57 14.90
C LEU A 260 6.62 13.85 15.34
N ILE A 261 5.90 14.78 15.96
CA ILE A 261 6.48 15.99 16.53
C ILE A 261 7.50 15.61 17.60
N GLU A 262 7.13 14.77 18.57
CA GLU A 262 8.01 14.30 19.64
C GLU A 262 9.25 13.57 19.11
N PHE A 263 9.10 12.82 18.00
CA PHE A 263 10.20 12.16 17.31
C PHE A 263 11.19 13.19 16.73
N PHE A 264 10.71 14.17 15.95
CA PHE A 264 11.59 15.18 15.35
C PHE A 264 12.21 16.13 16.38
N GLU A 265 11.56 16.38 17.51
CA GLU A 265 12.14 17.10 18.66
C GLU A 265 13.41 16.43 19.20
N THR A 266 13.62 15.14 18.95
CA THR A 266 14.84 14.42 19.35
C THR A 266 16.04 14.67 18.44
N ALA A 267 15.88 15.29 17.27
CA ALA A 267 16.96 15.50 16.31
C ALA A 267 18.23 16.14 16.93
N PRO A 268 18.15 17.13 17.84
CA PRO A 268 19.33 17.73 18.47
C PRO A 268 20.10 16.76 19.38
N LEU A 269 19.44 15.74 19.96
CA LEU A 269 20.11 14.72 20.79
C LEU A 269 21.18 13.95 20.00
N TYR A 270 20.98 13.78 18.70
CA TYR A 270 21.90 13.06 17.80
C TYR A 270 23.06 13.91 17.32
N GLN A 271 23.13 15.19 17.71
CA GLN A 271 24.27 16.07 17.40
C GLN A 271 25.41 15.95 18.43
N SER A 272 25.29 14.99 19.35
CA SER A 272 26.25 14.72 20.41
C SER A 272 26.27 13.23 20.73
N PRO A 273 27.33 12.71 21.38
CA PRO A 273 27.43 11.30 21.73
C PRO A 273 26.26 10.83 22.58
N ARG A 274 25.76 9.61 22.33
CA ARG A 274 24.66 9.01 23.13
C ARG A 274 25.03 8.91 24.61
N GLU A 275 26.24 8.45 24.88
CA GLU A 275 26.81 8.31 26.23
C GLU A 275 27.62 9.55 26.64
N GLU A 276 27.81 9.75 27.94
CA GLU A 276 28.65 10.83 28.44
C GLU A 276 30.13 10.52 28.16
N VAL A 277 30.76 11.35 27.32
CA VAL A 277 32.19 11.24 26.98
C VAL A 277 32.90 12.56 27.24
N ARG A 278 34.22 12.50 27.50
CA ARG A 278 35.02 13.69 27.86
C ARG A 278 35.25 14.67 26.72
N SER A 279 35.29 14.17 25.48
CA SER A 279 35.53 14.96 24.28
C SER A 279 35.03 14.20 23.05
N TRP A 280 34.47 14.92 22.09
CA TRP A 280 33.98 14.35 20.83
C TRP A 280 34.18 15.35 19.70
N ASN A 281 34.10 14.87 18.46
CA ASN A 281 34.14 15.72 17.28
C ASN A 281 32.72 15.86 16.70
N PRO A 282 32.15 17.08 16.62
CA PRO A 282 30.83 17.31 16.04
C PRO A 282 30.65 16.75 14.62
N ILE A 283 31.74 16.65 13.85
CA ILE A 283 31.73 16.11 12.48
C ILE A 283 31.24 14.64 12.45
N GLN A 284 31.41 13.87 13.53
CA GLN A 284 30.95 12.47 13.60
C GLN A 284 29.42 12.35 13.56
N PHE A 285 28.72 13.42 13.93
CA PHE A 285 27.26 13.48 14.06
C PHE A 285 26.58 14.16 12.87
N GLU A 286 27.33 14.60 11.85
CA GLU A 286 26.75 15.22 10.64
C GLU A 286 25.80 14.28 9.90
N ILE A 287 26.08 12.96 9.91
CA ILE A 287 25.21 11.98 9.27
C ILE A 287 23.77 12.05 9.81
N PHE A 288 23.60 12.31 11.10
CA PHE A 288 22.27 12.41 11.70
C PHE A 288 21.53 13.66 11.24
N LYS A 289 22.23 14.77 11.01
CA LYS A 289 21.62 15.96 10.41
C LYS A 289 21.08 15.67 9.01
N VAL A 290 21.85 14.93 8.20
CA VAL A 290 21.40 14.47 6.88
C VAL A 290 20.19 13.55 6.99
N ILE A 291 20.24 12.58 7.91
CA ILE A 291 19.16 11.62 8.15
C ILE A 291 17.87 12.32 8.59
N PHE A 292 17.89 13.18 9.61
CA PHE A 292 16.68 13.85 10.10
C PHE A 292 16.07 14.78 9.05
N HIS A 293 16.91 15.49 8.29
CA HIS A 293 16.46 16.30 7.15
C HIS A 293 15.79 15.40 6.09
N GLU A 294 16.41 14.27 5.72
CA GLU A 294 15.79 13.33 4.78
C GLU A 294 14.46 12.77 5.33
N LEU A 295 14.43 12.27 6.56
CA LEU A 295 13.23 11.70 7.18
C LEU A 295 12.06 12.70 7.25
N PHE A 296 12.34 13.97 7.53
CA PHE A 296 11.31 15.01 7.53
C PHE A 296 10.76 15.24 6.12
N LEU A 297 11.63 15.35 5.10
CA LEU A 297 11.19 15.49 3.71
C LEU A 297 10.33 14.32 3.24
N TYR A 298 10.72 13.09 3.57
CA TYR A 298 9.91 11.90 3.26
C TYR A 298 8.57 11.94 3.99
N THR A 299 8.53 12.41 5.24
CA THR A 299 7.29 12.53 6.01
C THR A 299 6.32 13.52 5.37
N ILE A 300 6.80 14.71 4.99
CA ILE A 300 5.99 15.71 4.27
C ILE A 300 5.54 15.17 2.90
N ALA A 301 6.43 14.52 2.14
CA ALA A 301 6.09 13.96 0.84
C ALA A 301 4.98 12.90 0.93
N ILE A 302 5.06 12.00 1.92
CA ILE A 302 4.09 10.92 2.10
C ILE A 302 2.74 11.47 2.58
N THR A 303 2.73 12.38 3.56
CA THR A 303 1.47 12.98 4.06
C THR A 303 0.75 13.76 2.97
N LEU A 304 1.46 14.53 2.14
CA LEU A 304 0.92 15.21 0.96
C LEU A 304 0.35 14.22 -0.06
N LYS A 305 1.11 13.15 -0.37
CA LYS A 305 0.71 12.14 -1.34
C LYS A 305 -0.56 11.39 -0.89
N ASN A 306 -0.66 11.11 0.40
CA ASN A 306 -1.83 10.48 1.01
C ASN A 306 -2.98 11.48 1.26
N LYS A 307 -2.81 12.76 0.88
CA LYS A 307 -3.77 13.86 1.07
C LYS A 307 -4.14 14.09 2.53
N ASN A 308 -3.27 13.68 3.46
CA ASN A 308 -3.42 13.95 4.88
C ASN A 308 -2.90 15.37 5.18
N TYR A 309 -3.58 16.36 4.61
CA TYR A 309 -3.22 17.76 4.67
C TYR A 309 -3.27 18.35 6.08
N LYS A 310 -4.09 17.75 6.96
CA LYS A 310 -4.13 18.10 8.38
C LYS A 310 -2.79 17.76 9.04
N LEU A 311 -2.36 16.51 8.94
CA LEU A 311 -1.07 16.10 9.50
C LEU A 311 0.10 16.87 8.87
N THR A 312 0.06 17.15 7.57
CA THR A 312 1.06 18.02 6.93
C THR A 312 1.08 19.43 7.56
N ALA A 313 -0.10 20.01 7.82
CA ALA A 313 -0.20 21.32 8.47
C ALA A 313 0.32 21.28 9.92
N ASP A 314 -0.07 20.26 10.69
CA ASP A 314 0.35 20.08 12.07
C ASP A 314 1.89 20.00 12.17
N LEU A 315 2.55 19.27 11.26
CA LEU A 315 4.02 19.17 11.19
C LEU A 315 4.72 20.48 10.77
N LEU A 316 4.07 21.35 10.00
CA LEU A 316 4.70 22.56 9.46
C LEU A 316 4.43 23.81 10.31
N HIS A 317 3.35 23.80 11.12
CA HIS A 317 2.92 24.97 11.88
C HIS A 317 2.95 24.78 13.39
N THR A 318 3.07 23.55 13.89
CA THR A 318 3.26 23.32 15.33
C THR A 318 4.66 23.70 15.75
N LYS A 319 4.78 24.32 16.94
CA LYS A 319 6.07 24.61 17.54
C LYS A 319 6.68 23.35 18.13
N TYR A 320 7.94 23.13 17.81
CA TYR A 320 8.77 22.05 18.32
C TYR A 320 9.54 22.50 19.55
N TYR A 321 9.55 21.66 20.58
CA TYR A 321 10.33 21.86 21.81
C TYR A 321 11.58 20.97 21.76
N GLN A 322 12.64 21.53 21.21
CA GLN A 322 13.91 20.84 20.98
C GLN A 322 14.42 20.15 22.26
N LYS A 323 14.70 18.85 22.17
CA LYS A 323 15.34 18.06 23.23
C LYS A 323 16.86 18.14 23.00
N ASP A 324 17.53 19.02 23.72
CA ASP A 324 18.98 19.22 23.64
C ASP A 324 19.62 18.90 25.00
N LYS A 325 20.78 18.22 24.99
CA LYS A 325 21.48 17.79 26.22
C LYS A 325 22.09 18.95 27.01
N PHE A 326 22.44 20.04 26.33
CA PHE A 326 23.17 21.18 26.87
C PHE A 326 22.26 22.38 27.12
N GLU A 327 21.07 22.42 26.51
CA GLU A 327 20.13 23.50 26.71
C GLU A 327 19.27 23.31 27.97
N ARG A 328 19.32 24.29 28.88
CA ARG A 328 18.62 24.21 30.18
C ARG A 328 17.11 24.44 30.09
N LYS A 329 16.62 25.01 28.98
CA LYS A 329 15.21 25.35 28.79
C LYS A 329 14.79 24.97 27.37
N PRO A 330 13.70 24.21 27.18
CA PRO A 330 13.20 23.89 25.86
C PRO A 330 12.88 25.18 25.08
N LYS A 331 13.45 25.32 23.89
CA LYS A 331 13.19 26.45 23.00
C LYS A 331 12.11 26.08 21.98
N ALA A 332 10.98 26.78 22.04
CA ALA A 332 9.95 26.68 21.00
C ALA A 332 10.52 27.15 19.66
N SER A 333 10.48 26.28 18.65
CA SER A 333 11.08 26.50 17.34
C SER A 333 10.13 26.08 16.23
N ASP A 334 10.22 26.71 15.08
CA ASP A 334 9.57 26.24 13.85
C ASP A 334 10.28 25.01 13.30
N PHE A 335 9.60 24.21 12.48
CA PHE A 335 10.14 22.98 11.87
C PHE A 335 11.49 23.19 11.14
N THR A 336 11.83 24.43 10.78
CA THR A 336 13.09 24.81 10.12
C THR A 336 14.34 24.47 10.93
N PHE A 337 14.24 24.21 12.24
CA PHE A 337 15.37 23.72 13.04
C PHE A 337 15.90 22.35 12.59
N ILE A 338 15.07 21.54 11.91
CA ILE A 338 15.44 20.23 11.35
C ILE A 338 16.40 20.41 10.16
N TRP A 339 16.31 21.55 9.48
CA TRP A 339 17.15 21.87 8.34
C TRP A 339 18.55 22.28 8.78
N SER A 340 19.55 21.84 8.03
CA SER A 340 20.92 22.35 8.13
C SER A 340 21.63 22.27 6.78
N TYR A 341 22.65 23.12 6.59
CA TYR A 341 23.58 23.01 5.48
C TYR A 341 24.58 21.87 5.73
N HIS A 342 24.58 20.86 4.86
CA HIS A 342 25.39 19.64 4.99
C HIS A 342 26.77 19.81 4.34
N GLU A 343 27.62 20.66 4.92
CA GLU A 343 28.87 21.12 4.31
C GLU A 343 29.74 19.99 3.73
N ASN A 344 29.97 18.90 4.48
CA ASN A 344 30.88 17.85 4.01
C ASN A 344 30.27 17.02 2.88
N LEU A 345 28.96 16.81 2.91
CA LEU A 345 28.23 16.17 1.81
C LEU A 345 28.29 17.03 0.53
N GLU A 346 28.08 18.34 0.66
CA GLU A 346 28.15 19.30 -0.45
C GLU A 346 29.57 19.37 -1.04
N ARG A 347 30.59 19.43 -0.19
CA ARG A 347 32.00 19.45 -0.62
C ARG A 347 32.42 18.14 -1.30
N TYR A 348 31.92 17.01 -0.83
CA TYR A 348 32.18 15.71 -1.46
C TYR A 348 31.62 15.63 -2.88
N PHE A 349 30.33 15.95 -3.06
CA PHE A 349 29.68 15.86 -4.38
C PHE A 349 30.17 16.90 -5.38
N SER A 350 30.51 18.11 -4.92
CA SER A 350 31.08 19.16 -5.77
C SER A 350 32.45 18.76 -6.35
N GLN A 351 33.27 18.04 -5.58
CA GLN A 351 34.58 17.54 -6.05
C GLN A 351 34.46 16.26 -6.90
N LEU A 352 33.53 15.36 -6.56
CA LEU A 352 33.42 14.06 -7.23
C LEU A 352 32.70 14.12 -8.58
N SER A 353 31.61 14.89 -8.67
CA SER A 353 30.69 14.80 -9.82
C SER A 353 30.13 16.15 -10.29
N LYS A 354 30.63 17.27 -9.75
CA LYS A 354 30.18 18.64 -10.08
C LYS A 354 28.65 18.79 -10.01
N LYS A 355 28.01 18.05 -9.10
CA LYS A 355 26.57 18.13 -8.87
C LYS A 355 26.23 19.48 -8.24
N ILE A 356 25.02 19.96 -8.52
CA ILE A 356 24.60 21.29 -8.07
C ILE A 356 24.38 21.30 -6.56
N THR A 357 23.70 20.28 -6.01
CA THR A 357 23.63 20.08 -4.55
C THR A 357 23.90 18.62 -4.19
N GLY A 358 24.74 18.38 -3.20
CA GLY A 358 25.10 17.03 -2.73
C GLY A 358 23.92 16.33 -2.06
N PHE A 359 23.21 17.04 -1.19
CA PHE A 359 22.01 16.51 -0.53
C PHE A 359 20.89 16.21 -1.52
N GLY A 360 20.61 17.11 -2.46
CA GLY A 360 19.58 16.89 -3.46
C GLY A 360 19.90 15.71 -4.39
N GLU A 361 21.17 15.55 -4.79
CA GLU A 361 21.61 14.36 -5.54
C GLU A 361 21.41 13.08 -4.71
N TYR A 362 21.85 13.08 -3.45
CA TYR A 362 21.71 11.92 -2.56
C TYR A 362 20.24 11.47 -2.43
N VAL A 363 19.37 12.39 -2.02
CA VAL A 363 17.98 12.08 -1.73
C VAL A 363 17.22 11.63 -2.98
N THR A 364 17.46 12.30 -4.12
CA THR A 364 16.76 11.98 -5.38
C THR A 364 17.30 10.74 -6.09
N ALA A 365 18.57 10.37 -5.88
CA ALA A 365 19.13 9.12 -6.41
C ALA A 365 18.83 7.90 -5.53
N ASN A 366 18.46 8.11 -4.25
CA ASN A 366 18.28 7.05 -3.25
C ASN A 366 16.82 6.87 -2.81
N LEU A 367 15.86 7.02 -3.73
CA LEU A 367 14.43 6.99 -3.44
C LEU A 367 13.95 5.69 -2.80
N SER A 368 13.02 5.80 -1.84
CA SER A 368 12.27 4.65 -1.30
C SER A 368 11.15 4.23 -2.26
N GLU A 369 10.81 2.94 -2.22
CA GLU A 369 9.77 2.37 -3.07
C GLU A 369 8.43 3.12 -2.87
N GLY A 370 7.71 3.34 -3.97
CA GLY A 370 6.44 4.05 -3.97
C GLY A 370 6.55 5.57 -4.07
N LEU A 371 7.69 6.20 -3.81
CA LEU A 371 7.87 7.66 -3.98
C LEU A 371 8.57 7.99 -5.30
N LYS A 372 8.13 9.08 -5.92
CA LYS A 372 8.76 9.65 -7.11
C LYS A 372 9.65 10.81 -6.72
N LYS A 373 10.61 11.12 -7.60
CA LYS A 373 11.46 12.30 -7.49
C LYS A 373 10.65 13.59 -7.30
N SER A 374 9.55 13.73 -8.05
CA SER A 374 8.62 14.86 -7.95
C SER A 374 8.00 15.03 -6.57
N ASP A 375 7.78 13.93 -5.83
CA ASP A 375 7.13 13.97 -4.51
C ASP A 375 8.07 14.61 -3.48
N ILE A 376 9.36 14.23 -3.52
CA ILE A 376 10.39 14.81 -2.64
C ILE A 376 10.67 16.27 -3.01
N ILE A 377 10.74 16.59 -4.29
CA ILE A 377 10.94 17.97 -4.76
C ILE A 377 9.80 18.87 -4.31
N LEU A 378 8.55 18.38 -4.41
CA LEU A 378 7.40 19.10 -3.92
C LEU A 378 7.47 19.34 -2.41
N ALA A 379 7.79 18.32 -1.62
CA ALA A 379 7.90 18.46 -0.17
C ALA A 379 8.95 19.51 0.24
N ASP A 380 10.14 19.44 -0.34
CA ASP A 380 11.24 20.38 -0.09
C ASP A 380 10.89 21.81 -0.51
N THR A 381 10.25 21.96 -1.67
CA THR A 381 9.77 23.27 -2.17
C THR A 381 8.64 23.82 -1.31
N LEU A 382 7.77 22.97 -0.77
CA LEU A 382 6.69 23.39 0.14
C LEU A 382 7.24 23.87 1.49
N CYS A 383 8.24 23.17 2.05
CA CYS A 383 8.95 23.62 3.25
C CYS A 383 9.58 25.01 3.06
N TYR A 384 10.25 25.22 1.91
CA TYR A 384 10.71 26.55 1.50
C TYR A 384 9.56 27.56 1.46
N PHE A 385 8.49 27.25 0.73
CA PHE A 385 7.35 28.14 0.55
C PHE A 385 6.73 28.60 1.88
N ILE A 386 6.51 27.67 2.82
CA ILE A 386 5.91 27.98 4.13
C ILE A 386 6.88 28.77 5.00
N SER A 387 8.15 28.34 5.10
CA SER A 387 9.12 29.04 5.96
C SER A 387 9.36 30.49 5.53
N TYR A 388 9.31 30.81 4.24
CA TYR A 388 9.48 32.18 3.75
C TYR A 388 8.18 33.01 3.78
N LEU A 389 7.00 32.39 3.76
CA LEU A 389 5.74 33.10 3.94
C LEU A 389 5.45 33.47 5.39
N ASP A 390 5.77 32.56 6.32
CA ASP A 390 5.44 32.70 7.74
C ASP A 390 6.65 33.10 8.60
N GLY A 391 7.85 33.09 8.01
CA GLY A 391 9.09 33.40 8.68
C GLY A 391 9.12 34.83 9.25
N THR A 392 9.37 34.93 10.55
CA THR A 392 9.55 36.21 11.26
C THR A 392 11.02 36.64 11.35
N SER A 393 11.94 35.75 10.99
CA SER A 393 13.39 35.90 11.10
C SER A 393 14.09 35.29 9.89
N HIS A 394 15.16 35.92 9.42
CA HIS A 394 16.00 35.39 8.35
C HIS A 394 16.78 34.12 8.75
N TYR A 395 16.88 33.84 10.05
CA TYR A 395 17.58 32.66 10.56
C TYR A 395 16.71 31.39 10.60
N ASP A 396 15.39 31.54 10.49
CA ASP A 396 14.42 30.44 10.58
C ASP A 396 13.85 30.09 9.19
N GLN A 397 14.73 29.99 8.20
CA GLN A 397 14.37 29.78 6.78
C GLN A 397 14.79 28.39 6.28
N TRP A 398 13.93 27.75 5.49
CA TRP A 398 14.22 26.46 4.86
C TRP A 398 14.76 26.68 3.44
N PHE A 399 16.03 26.34 3.20
CA PHE A 399 16.58 26.35 1.84
C PHE A 399 16.34 25.00 1.14
N PRO A 400 15.63 24.98 -0.01
CA PRO A 400 15.37 23.74 -0.73
C PRO A 400 16.62 23.32 -1.50
N PHE A 401 17.00 22.05 -1.41
CA PHE A 401 18.17 21.49 -2.10
C PHE A 401 17.80 20.71 -3.37
N THR A 402 16.55 20.27 -3.47
CA THR A 402 16.11 19.32 -4.51
C THR A 402 15.53 20.00 -5.76
N TYR A 403 15.16 21.29 -5.69
CA TYR A 403 14.51 22.04 -6.77
C TYR A 403 15.27 21.99 -8.11
N VAL A 404 16.61 22.00 -8.07
CA VAL A 404 17.48 21.95 -9.25
C VAL A 404 17.40 20.63 -10.03
N TYR A 405 16.83 19.60 -9.40
CA TYR A 405 16.66 18.28 -9.97
C TYR A 405 15.24 18.04 -10.51
N GLY A 406 14.37 19.05 -10.48
CA GLY A 406 13.01 18.98 -10.99
C GLY A 406 12.92 18.91 -12.50
N GLU A 407 11.83 18.32 -13.01
CA GLU A 407 11.48 18.39 -14.42
C GLU A 407 10.80 19.73 -14.72
N SER A 408 11.09 20.30 -15.89
CA SER A 408 10.70 21.68 -16.20
C SER A 408 9.20 21.91 -16.45
N HIS A 409 8.37 20.85 -16.55
CA HIS A 409 6.99 20.95 -17.10
C HIS A 409 5.93 20.01 -16.46
N SER A 410 6.06 19.61 -15.20
CA SER A 410 4.96 18.86 -14.54
C SER A 410 3.93 19.82 -13.93
N ILE A 411 2.63 19.68 -14.24
CA ILE A 411 1.55 20.39 -13.53
C ILE A 411 1.67 20.07 -12.04
N SER A 412 2.09 21.07 -11.28
CA SER A 412 2.47 20.95 -9.89
C SER A 412 1.26 21.05 -8.95
N PHE A 413 1.49 20.67 -7.70
CA PHE A 413 0.60 20.98 -6.58
C PHE A 413 0.24 22.47 -6.51
N PHE A 414 1.18 23.35 -6.86
CA PHE A 414 1.02 24.80 -6.85
C PHE A 414 0.20 25.30 -8.05
N ASP A 415 0.38 24.76 -9.25
CA ASP A 415 -0.42 25.12 -10.43
C ASP A 415 -1.92 24.86 -10.21
N LYS A 416 -2.23 23.80 -9.45
CA LYS A 416 -3.62 23.44 -9.09
C LYS A 416 -4.26 24.41 -8.10
N MET A 417 -3.51 25.34 -7.49
CA MET A 417 -4.07 26.39 -6.61
C MET A 417 -5.03 27.33 -7.34
N THR A 418 -5.03 27.32 -8.67
CA THR A 418 -6.03 28.02 -9.49
C THR A 418 -7.45 27.45 -9.37
N SER A 419 -7.60 26.17 -8.99
CA SER A 419 -8.89 25.53 -8.74
C SER A 419 -9.36 25.79 -7.31
N GLN A 420 -10.59 26.31 -7.15
CA GLN A 420 -11.27 26.49 -5.88
C GLN A 420 -11.41 25.17 -5.13
N LYS A 421 -11.84 24.11 -5.83
CA LYS A 421 -11.93 22.77 -5.22
C LYS A 421 -10.59 22.32 -4.65
N HIS A 422 -9.50 22.39 -5.42
CA HIS A 422 -8.18 21.99 -4.91
C HIS A 422 -7.74 22.88 -3.74
N PHE A 423 -7.86 24.20 -3.88
CA PHE A 423 -7.54 25.17 -2.84
C PHE A 423 -8.24 24.84 -1.52
N ASP A 424 -9.54 24.55 -1.55
CA ASP A 424 -10.30 24.24 -0.34
C ASP A 424 -9.80 23.00 0.42
N HIS A 425 -9.21 22.01 -0.29
CA HIS A 425 -8.62 20.84 0.35
C HIS A 425 -7.26 21.14 1.00
N VAL A 426 -6.47 22.02 0.38
CA VAL A 426 -5.06 22.24 0.77
C VAL A 426 -4.83 23.50 1.60
N LYS A 427 -5.81 24.40 1.70
CA LYS A 427 -5.65 25.69 2.42
C LYS A 427 -5.13 25.55 3.85
N GLN A 428 -5.49 24.46 4.55
CA GLN A 428 -4.99 24.18 5.90
C GLN A 428 -3.46 24.00 5.95
N VAL A 429 -2.83 23.49 4.90
CA VAL A 429 -1.37 23.32 4.79
C VAL A 429 -0.64 24.67 4.90
N PHE A 430 -1.30 25.76 4.50
CA PHE A 430 -0.76 27.12 4.56
C PHE A 430 -1.22 27.89 5.81
N ASN A 431 -1.95 27.24 6.73
CA ASN A 431 -2.52 27.82 7.94
C ASN A 431 -3.34 29.10 7.64
N ILE A 432 -4.30 28.98 6.73
CA ILE A 432 -5.20 30.06 6.26
C ILE A 432 -6.64 29.57 6.17
N ALA A 433 -7.60 30.48 6.31
CA ALA A 433 -9.02 30.19 6.16
C ALA A 433 -9.55 30.45 4.74
N SER A 434 -8.92 31.37 4.00
CA SER A 434 -9.43 31.89 2.73
C SER A 434 -8.36 32.16 1.67
N ALA A 435 -8.76 32.18 0.39
CA ALA A 435 -7.87 32.54 -0.71
C ALA A 435 -7.34 33.98 -0.58
N SER A 436 -8.15 34.89 -0.03
CA SER A 436 -7.77 36.29 0.21
C SER A 436 -6.61 36.44 1.21
N GLU A 437 -6.55 35.57 2.23
CA GLU A 437 -5.42 35.54 3.17
C GLU A 437 -4.13 35.10 2.47
N LEU A 438 -4.17 34.05 1.63
CA LEU A 438 -2.99 33.62 0.89
C LEU A 438 -2.49 34.70 -0.06
N LYS A 439 -3.41 35.36 -0.78
CA LYS A 439 -3.09 36.50 -1.65
C LYS A 439 -2.38 37.61 -0.88
N THR A 440 -2.88 37.91 0.32
CA THR A 440 -2.27 38.91 1.21
C THR A 440 -0.87 38.50 1.64
N LYS A 441 -0.66 37.25 2.09
CA LYS A 441 0.68 36.74 2.47
C LYS A 441 1.67 36.83 1.32
N ILE A 442 1.30 36.38 0.11
CA ILE A 442 2.17 36.41 -1.07
C ILE A 442 2.47 37.85 -1.52
N ASN A 443 1.48 38.74 -1.53
CA ASN A 443 1.71 40.15 -1.88
C ASN A 443 2.60 40.86 -0.86
N THR A 444 2.47 40.55 0.43
CA THR A 444 3.36 41.08 1.47
C THR A 444 4.79 40.60 1.23
N TYR A 445 5.00 39.29 1.00
CA TYR A 445 6.31 38.75 0.62
C TYR A 445 6.88 39.45 -0.63
N MET A 446 6.09 39.62 -1.68
CA MET A 446 6.51 40.32 -2.90
C MET A 446 6.92 41.78 -2.62
N SER A 447 6.18 42.49 -1.77
CA SER A 447 6.45 43.89 -1.42
C SER A 447 7.76 44.09 -0.62
N GLN A 448 8.20 43.06 0.10
CA GLN A 448 9.47 43.07 0.83
C GLN A 448 10.69 43.00 -0.10
N SER A 449 10.50 42.84 -1.41
CA SER A 449 11.57 42.74 -2.41
C SER A 449 12.61 41.68 -2.03
N PRO A 450 12.20 40.42 -1.88
CA PRO A 450 13.07 39.35 -1.39
C PRO A 450 14.24 39.15 -2.35
N ASP A 451 15.43 38.96 -1.78
CA ASP A 451 16.61 38.63 -2.58
C ASP A 451 16.42 37.30 -3.29
N GLN A 452 16.89 37.22 -4.55
CA GLN A 452 16.92 35.95 -5.24
C GLN A 452 17.97 35.04 -4.62
N ILE A 453 17.50 33.97 -3.99
CA ILE A 453 18.35 32.97 -3.35
C ILE A 453 18.69 31.87 -4.35
N ARG A 454 19.93 31.38 -4.27
CA ARG A 454 20.46 30.32 -5.14
C ARG A 454 21.53 29.53 -4.41
N TYR A 455 21.80 28.33 -4.90
CA TYR A 455 22.95 27.57 -4.45
C TYR A 455 24.26 28.19 -5.00
N SER A 456 25.30 28.29 -4.17
CA SER A 456 26.60 28.85 -4.55
C SER A 456 27.37 27.90 -5.47
N GLY A 457 27.40 28.19 -6.77
CA GLY A 457 28.18 27.39 -7.74
C GLY A 457 27.56 27.27 -9.14
N ASN A 458 26.29 27.65 -9.32
CA ASN A 458 25.65 27.69 -10.63
C ASN A 458 24.78 28.95 -10.78
N GLY A 459 25.14 29.84 -11.72
CA GLY A 459 24.43 31.10 -11.95
C GLY A 459 23.06 30.96 -12.60
N PHE A 460 22.73 29.79 -13.17
CA PHE A 460 21.54 29.58 -13.99
C PHE A 460 20.37 28.90 -13.27
N SER A 461 20.61 28.26 -12.12
CA SER A 461 19.57 27.55 -11.35
C SER A 461 19.21 28.36 -10.11
N LYS A 462 18.13 29.16 -10.21
CA LYS A 462 17.60 29.98 -9.11
C LYS A 462 16.40 29.28 -8.48
N ILE A 463 16.21 29.48 -7.18
CA ILE A 463 14.99 29.04 -6.51
C ILE A 463 13.85 29.94 -7.00
N PRO A 464 12.73 29.39 -7.52
CA PRO A 464 11.58 30.20 -7.90
C PRO A 464 11.06 31.02 -6.72
N PHE A 465 10.69 32.26 -6.95
CA PHE A 465 10.00 33.05 -5.93
C PHE A 465 8.65 32.43 -5.58
N ILE A 466 8.16 32.66 -4.37
CA ILE A 466 6.84 32.19 -3.91
C ILE A 466 5.73 32.61 -4.89
N TYR A 467 5.77 33.84 -5.42
CA TYR A 467 4.77 34.34 -6.38
C TYR A 467 4.94 33.76 -7.79
N GLU A 468 6.09 33.15 -8.12
CA GLU A 468 6.28 32.38 -9.36
C GLU A 468 5.75 30.96 -9.22
N LEU A 469 5.78 30.40 -8.00
CA LEU A 469 5.16 29.11 -7.70
C LEU A 469 3.63 29.22 -7.65
N VAL A 470 3.09 30.27 -7.03
CA VAL A 470 1.65 30.52 -6.92
C VAL A 470 1.35 31.97 -7.29
N ASP A 471 0.76 32.21 -8.46
CA ASP A 471 0.33 33.55 -8.87
C ASP A 471 -0.88 34.01 -8.03
N PRO A 472 -0.75 35.06 -7.20
CA PRO A 472 -1.83 35.56 -6.34
C PRO A 472 -3.07 35.99 -7.12
N LYS A 473 -2.97 36.34 -8.41
CA LYS A 473 -4.11 36.74 -9.23
C LYS A 473 -5.02 35.57 -9.60
N THR A 474 -4.48 34.36 -9.64
CA THR A 474 -5.18 33.18 -10.17
C THR A 474 -5.68 32.22 -9.09
N ILE A 475 -5.30 32.43 -7.82
CA ILE A 475 -5.70 31.56 -6.69
C ILE A 475 -7.22 31.45 -6.60
N ALA A 476 -7.69 30.19 -6.63
CA ALA A 476 -9.09 29.80 -6.51
C ALA A 476 -10.04 30.48 -7.52
N MET A 477 -9.53 30.77 -8.72
CA MET A 477 -10.26 31.47 -9.79
C MET A 477 -11.22 30.54 -10.56
N HIS A 478 -10.89 29.26 -10.68
CA HIS A 478 -11.68 28.28 -11.44
C HIS A 478 -12.43 27.35 -10.50
N ARG A 479 -13.71 27.08 -10.78
CA ARG A 479 -14.57 26.23 -9.92
C ARG A 479 -14.12 24.77 -9.90
#